data_AF-A0A6A8M9Y9-F1
#
_entry.id   AF-A0A6A8M9Y9-F1
#
_cell.length_a   1.000
_cell.length_b   1.000
_cell.length_c   1.000
_cell.angle_alpha   90.00
_cell.angle_beta   90.00
_cell.angle_gamma   90.00
#
_symmetry.space_group_name_H-M   'P 1'
#
loop_
_entity.id
_entity.type
_entity.pdbx_description
1 polymer ?
#
loop_
_entity_poly.entity_id
_entity_poly.type
_entity_poly.pdbx_seq_one_letter_code
_entity_poly.pdbx_strand_id
1 'polypeptide(L)'
;MSKKDKEKKNIDGCEGEQTQGENPLSPENSAVGDERLQRFPLFDSISKNQSVRTYIQCQNQATSALGFTEHGFAHVAVVAERTRYILETLGEDDHTIDLALTAAWLHDIGNIVNRVDHSQSGALMAFQILNEMKVPAEDIAQIICAIGNHDEGNGVPVSRISAALILADKSDVRRSRVLNRSESEFDIHDRVNYSVNKSEIKINKEHSGIKLKLHIDTRHGEIGEYFEIFMNRMLLCKKAANSLGLQFHLIINEMSLM
;
A
#
# COMPACT_ATOMS: atom_id res chain seq x y z
N MET A 1 8.91 -47.43 9.55
CA MET A 1 8.30 -47.75 10.85
C MET A 1 8.81 -46.78 11.91
N SER A 2 7.88 -46.11 12.57
CA SER A 2 8.02 -44.97 13.50
C SER A 2 8.54 -45.40 14.88
N LYS A 3 9.23 -44.47 15.57
CA LYS A 3 9.37 -44.47 17.04
C LYS A 3 9.00 -43.07 17.57
N LYS A 4 7.70 -42.83 17.67
CA LYS A 4 7.10 -42.04 18.75
C LYS A 4 7.12 -42.89 20.02
N ASP A 5 6.96 -42.21 21.16
CA ASP A 5 6.68 -42.74 22.51
C ASP A 5 7.90 -42.88 23.44
N LYS A 6 8.23 -41.76 24.08
CA LYS A 6 8.67 -41.74 25.48
C LYS A 6 7.86 -40.70 26.26
N GLU A 7 6.80 -41.22 26.86
CA GLU A 7 6.39 -41.04 28.25
C GLU A 7 6.14 -39.64 28.82
N LYS A 8 4.83 -39.39 28.96
CA LYS A 8 4.17 -38.60 30.00
C LYS A 8 4.48 -39.13 31.40
N LYS A 9 4.66 -38.24 32.38
CA LYS A 9 4.03 -38.24 33.72
C LYS A 9 4.64 -37.17 34.65
N ASN A 10 3.88 -36.15 35.03
CA ASN A 10 3.29 -36.01 36.37
C ASN A 10 2.49 -34.70 36.48
N ILE A 11 1.35 -34.83 37.16
CA ILE A 11 0.32 -33.83 37.46
C ILE A 11 0.31 -33.65 39.00
N ASP A 12 -0.32 -32.57 39.45
CA ASP A 12 -0.62 -32.12 40.83
C ASP A 12 0.48 -31.22 41.42
N GLY A 13 0.22 -30.02 41.93
CA GLY A 13 -1.00 -29.25 42.23
C GLY A 13 -0.64 -28.32 43.41
N CYS A 14 -1.02 -27.04 43.39
CA CYS A 14 -1.25 -26.24 44.61
C CYS A 14 -1.80 -24.85 44.27
N GLU A 15 -2.84 -24.48 45.01
CA GLU A 15 -3.57 -23.22 44.99
C GLU A 15 -2.84 -22.09 45.73
N GLY A 16 -3.23 -20.85 45.44
CA GLY A 16 -3.19 -19.72 46.38
C GLY A 16 -2.11 -18.66 46.12
N GLU A 17 -2.51 -17.49 45.61
CA GLU A 17 -2.66 -16.27 46.43
C GLU A 17 -2.99 -15.05 45.54
N GLN A 18 -4.13 -14.44 45.81
CA GLN A 18 -4.51 -13.12 45.31
C GLN A 18 -3.73 -12.06 46.07
N THR A 19 -3.08 -11.14 45.37
CA THR A 19 -2.68 -9.85 45.94
C THR A 19 -3.29 -8.72 45.12
N GLN A 20 -4.17 -7.98 45.80
CA GLN A 20 -4.72 -6.70 45.35
C GLN A 20 -3.59 -5.66 45.38
N GLY A 21 -3.38 -4.98 44.25
CA GLY A 21 -2.55 -3.80 44.15
C GLY A 21 -3.33 -2.70 43.44
N GLU A 22 -3.84 -1.75 44.22
CA GLU A 22 -4.34 -0.48 43.70
C GLU A 22 -3.19 0.30 43.06
N ASN A 23 -3.41 0.91 41.91
CA ASN A 23 -2.71 2.14 41.55
C ASN A 23 -3.60 3.03 40.65
N PRO A 24 -3.87 4.29 41.03
CA PRO A 24 -4.76 5.19 40.32
C PRO A 24 -3.97 6.05 39.33
N LEU A 25 -4.25 5.91 38.03
CA LEU A 25 -3.80 6.88 37.03
C LEU A 25 -4.99 7.23 36.13
N SER A 26 -5.37 8.50 36.23
CA SER A 26 -6.44 9.21 35.56
C SER A 26 -6.27 9.25 34.03
N PRO A 27 -7.37 9.30 33.25
CA PRO A 27 -7.32 9.44 31.81
C PRO A 27 -7.37 10.92 31.42
N GLU A 28 -6.22 11.59 31.38
CA GLU A 28 -6.10 12.89 30.71
C GLU A 28 -5.01 12.80 29.64
N ASN A 29 -5.39 12.35 28.44
CA ASN A 29 -4.80 12.69 27.13
C ASN A 29 -5.34 11.78 25.99
N SER A 30 -6.65 11.82 25.71
CA SER A 30 -7.25 11.02 24.61
C SER A 30 -7.85 11.84 23.46
N ALA A 31 -7.78 13.17 23.47
CA ALA A 31 -8.63 13.99 22.58
C ALA A 31 -8.03 14.43 21.24
N VAL A 32 -6.79 14.07 20.89
CA VAL A 32 -6.15 14.48 19.61
C VAL A 32 -6.02 13.31 18.61
N GLY A 33 -6.46 12.11 19.01
CA GLY A 33 -6.39 10.88 18.20
C GLY A 33 -7.64 10.54 17.39
N ASP A 34 -8.77 11.22 17.62
CA ASP A 34 -10.11 10.75 17.19
C ASP A 34 -10.66 11.49 15.94
N GLU A 35 -10.43 12.79 15.80
CA GLU A 35 -11.00 13.59 14.69
C GLU A 35 -10.48 13.18 13.30
N ARG A 36 -9.24 12.69 13.20
CA ARG A 36 -8.65 12.26 11.91
C ARG A 36 -9.27 10.97 11.36
N LEU A 37 -9.82 10.12 12.23
CA LEU A 37 -10.47 8.86 11.84
C LEU A 37 -11.97 9.07 11.57
N GLN A 38 -12.58 10.10 12.17
CA GLN A 38 -13.95 10.50 11.84
C GLN A 38 -14.11 11.12 10.45
N ARG A 39 -13.06 11.73 9.90
CA ARG A 39 -13.11 12.36 8.57
C ARG A 39 -13.29 11.37 7.42
N PHE A 40 -12.78 10.14 7.57
CA PHE A 40 -12.81 9.10 6.55
C PHE A 40 -13.40 7.80 7.12
N PRO A 41 -14.72 7.79 7.43
CA PRO A 41 -15.35 6.71 8.18
C PRO A 41 -15.34 5.35 7.46
N LEU A 42 -15.43 5.33 6.12
CA LEU A 42 -15.39 4.07 5.36
C LEU A 42 -13.99 3.46 5.41
N PHE A 43 -12.97 4.27 5.14
CA PHE A 43 -11.57 3.85 5.23
C PHE A 43 -11.21 3.40 6.64
N ASP A 44 -11.65 4.10 7.69
CA ASP A 44 -11.45 3.69 9.08
C ASP A 44 -12.04 2.29 9.34
N SER A 45 -13.30 2.07 8.90
CA SER A 45 -13.98 0.79 9.03
C SER A 45 -13.26 -0.33 8.28
N ILE A 46 -12.79 -0.07 7.06
CA ILE A 46 -12.08 -1.04 6.21
C ILE A 46 -10.69 -1.36 6.76
N SER A 47 -9.94 -0.36 7.22
CA SER A 47 -8.58 -0.55 7.73
C SER A 47 -8.52 -1.36 9.03
N LYS A 48 -9.61 -1.31 9.82
CA LYS A 48 -9.82 -2.10 11.04
C LYS A 48 -10.51 -3.44 10.79
N ASN A 49 -11.07 -3.68 9.62
CA ASN A 49 -11.77 -4.93 9.30
C ASN A 49 -10.81 -6.13 9.38
N GLN A 50 -11.14 -7.11 10.22
CA GLN A 50 -10.25 -8.24 10.50
C GLN A 50 -10.00 -9.11 9.25
N SER A 51 -11.01 -9.33 8.42
CA SER A 51 -10.86 -10.11 7.18
C SER A 51 -9.95 -9.40 6.18
N VAL A 52 -10.12 -8.09 6.00
CA VAL A 52 -9.25 -7.26 5.14
C VAL A 52 -7.80 -7.34 5.60
N ARG A 53 -7.56 -7.20 6.92
CA ARG A 53 -6.22 -7.30 7.51
C ARG A 53 -5.59 -8.67 7.26
N THR A 54 -6.36 -9.75 7.38
CA THR A 54 -5.89 -11.10 7.06
C THR A 54 -5.56 -11.23 5.56
N TYR A 55 -6.38 -10.69 4.66
CA TYR A 55 -6.10 -10.73 3.22
C TYR A 55 -4.82 -9.99 2.85
N ILE A 56 -4.57 -8.82 3.45
CA ILE A 56 -3.31 -8.06 3.26
C ILE A 56 -2.10 -8.87 3.75
N GLN A 57 -2.22 -9.58 4.88
CA GLN A 57 -1.15 -10.43 5.40
C GLN A 57 -0.87 -11.62 4.46
N CYS A 58 -1.93 -12.33 4.06
CA CYS A 58 -1.81 -13.52 3.22
C CYS A 58 -1.35 -13.19 1.80
N GLN A 59 -1.79 -12.10 1.20
CA GLN A 59 -1.31 -11.70 -0.12
C GLN A 59 0.19 -11.34 -0.08
N ASN A 60 0.66 -10.65 0.98
CA ASN A 60 2.08 -10.34 1.12
C ASN A 60 2.94 -11.61 1.31
N GLN A 61 2.40 -12.64 1.99
CA GLN A 61 3.07 -13.95 2.06
C GLN A 61 3.14 -14.61 0.68
N ALA A 62 2.06 -14.54 -0.11
CA ALA A 62 2.01 -15.08 -1.46
C ALA A 62 3.01 -14.39 -2.40
N THR A 63 3.06 -13.05 -2.40
CA THR A 63 4.01 -12.29 -3.23
C THR A 63 5.47 -12.51 -2.80
N SER A 64 5.73 -12.60 -1.50
CA SER A 64 7.06 -12.92 -0.96
C SER A 64 7.54 -14.30 -1.40
N ALA A 65 6.66 -15.31 -1.40
CA ALA A 65 6.98 -16.66 -1.89
C ALA A 65 7.32 -16.69 -3.40
N LEU A 66 6.89 -15.68 -4.16
CA LEU A 66 7.20 -15.51 -5.58
C LEU A 66 8.45 -14.63 -5.82
N GLY A 67 9.13 -14.18 -4.77
CA GLY A 67 10.33 -13.34 -4.86
C GLY A 67 10.05 -11.85 -5.07
N PHE A 68 8.81 -11.39 -4.91
CA PHE A 68 8.51 -9.96 -4.97
C PHE A 68 8.87 -9.26 -3.66
N THR A 69 9.11 -7.95 -3.76
CA THR A 69 9.30 -7.05 -2.62
C THR A 69 8.07 -7.01 -1.70
N GLU A 70 8.16 -6.32 -0.56
CA GLU A 70 7.05 -6.16 0.38
C GLU A 70 5.83 -5.49 -0.29
N HIS A 71 4.66 -6.09 -0.11
CA HIS A 71 3.35 -5.60 -0.58
C HIS A 71 2.31 -5.55 0.55
N GLY A 72 2.71 -5.73 1.81
CA GLY A 72 1.84 -5.76 2.98
C GLY A 72 1.50 -4.38 3.55
N PHE A 73 1.33 -4.30 4.88
CA PHE A 73 0.84 -3.09 5.55
C PHE A 73 1.71 -1.86 5.32
N ALA A 74 3.04 -2.03 5.19
CA ALA A 74 3.92 -0.90 4.98
C ALA A 74 3.75 -0.30 3.57
N HIS A 75 3.51 -1.14 2.57
CA HIS A 75 3.18 -0.70 1.22
C HIS A 75 1.82 0.02 1.19
N VAL A 76 0.73 -0.66 1.56
CA VAL A 76 -0.62 -0.08 1.46
C VAL A 76 -0.80 1.20 2.30
N ALA A 77 -0.10 1.33 3.43
CA ALA A 77 -0.11 2.55 4.22
C ALA A 77 0.54 3.74 3.48
N VAL A 78 1.66 3.53 2.80
CA VAL A 78 2.30 4.58 2.01
C VAL A 78 1.46 4.93 0.78
N VAL A 79 0.84 3.94 0.13
CA VAL A 79 -0.09 4.21 -0.98
C VAL A 79 -1.28 5.04 -0.51
N ALA A 80 -1.87 4.71 0.65
CA ALA A 80 -2.96 5.49 1.24
C ALA A 80 -2.51 6.92 1.59
N GLU A 81 -1.38 7.10 2.25
CA GLU A 81 -0.84 8.42 2.61
C GLU A 81 -0.58 9.30 1.38
N ARG A 82 0.02 8.73 0.32
CA ARG A 82 0.27 9.44 -0.94
C ARG A 82 -1.02 9.76 -1.68
N THR A 83 -1.97 8.83 -1.71
CA THR A 83 -3.29 9.05 -2.33
C THR A 83 -4.00 10.23 -1.67
N ARG A 84 -4.04 10.24 -0.33
CA ARG A 84 -4.57 11.36 0.44
C ARG A 84 -3.84 12.66 0.13
N TYR A 85 -2.50 12.66 0.18
CA TYR A 85 -1.70 13.84 -0.13
C TYR A 85 -2.03 14.43 -1.50
N ILE A 86 -2.11 13.59 -2.54
CA ILE A 86 -2.42 14.03 -3.90
C ILE A 86 -3.80 14.69 -3.96
N LEU A 87 -4.83 14.00 -3.45
CA LEU A 87 -6.22 14.47 -3.58
C LEU A 87 -6.50 15.69 -2.67
N GLU A 88 -5.97 15.73 -1.46
CA GLU A 88 -6.08 16.92 -0.57
C GLU A 88 -5.38 18.13 -1.20
N THR A 89 -4.20 17.94 -1.78
CA THR A 89 -3.47 19.04 -2.45
C THR A 89 -4.24 19.56 -3.66
N LEU A 90 -4.96 18.69 -4.37
CA LEU A 90 -5.80 19.06 -5.50
C LEU A 90 -7.19 19.58 -5.11
N GLY A 91 -7.51 19.62 -3.81
CA GLY A 91 -8.76 20.19 -3.29
C GLY A 91 -9.98 19.30 -3.48
N GLU A 92 -9.81 17.98 -3.51
CA GLU A 92 -10.94 17.04 -3.52
C GLU A 92 -11.70 17.06 -2.20
N ASP A 93 -12.99 16.72 -2.27
CA ASP A 93 -13.84 16.59 -1.10
C ASP A 93 -13.53 15.32 -0.28
N ASP A 94 -13.95 15.35 0.99
CA ASP A 94 -13.66 14.28 1.95
C ASP A 94 -14.26 12.93 1.57
N HIS A 95 -15.43 12.92 0.91
CA HIS A 95 -16.07 11.68 0.46
C HIS A 95 -15.23 11.01 -0.62
N THR A 96 -14.85 11.78 -1.66
CA THR A 96 -13.94 11.29 -2.71
C THR A 96 -12.62 10.77 -2.15
N ILE A 97 -12.04 11.46 -1.15
CA ILE A 97 -10.81 11.02 -0.49
C ILE A 97 -11.03 9.74 0.32
N ASP A 98 -12.16 9.60 1.02
CA ASP A 98 -12.49 8.38 1.79
C ASP A 98 -12.58 7.14 0.88
N LEU A 99 -13.25 7.29 -0.27
CA LEU A 99 -13.31 6.24 -1.30
C LEU A 99 -11.93 5.91 -1.86
N ALA A 100 -11.10 6.92 -2.12
CA ALA A 100 -9.75 6.72 -2.63
C ALA A 100 -8.83 6.02 -1.64
N LEU A 101 -8.91 6.37 -0.37
CA LEU A 101 -8.17 5.71 0.70
C LEU A 101 -8.61 4.25 0.86
N THR A 102 -9.91 4.00 0.75
CA THR A 102 -10.46 2.63 0.75
C THR A 102 -9.93 1.83 -0.44
N ALA A 103 -9.91 2.41 -1.65
CA ALA A 103 -9.33 1.77 -2.83
C ALA A 103 -7.83 1.48 -2.64
N ALA A 104 -7.06 2.45 -2.14
CA ALA A 104 -5.64 2.30 -1.85
C ALA A 104 -5.34 1.19 -0.85
N TRP A 105 -6.18 1.02 0.18
CA TRP A 105 -6.01 -0.03 1.17
C TRP A 105 -6.27 -1.43 0.63
N LEU A 106 -7.17 -1.54 -0.36
CA LEU A 106 -7.63 -2.81 -0.91
C LEU A 106 -6.96 -3.19 -2.24
N HIS A 107 -6.22 -2.28 -2.89
CA HIS A 107 -5.83 -2.42 -4.30
C HIS A 107 -5.10 -3.73 -4.64
N ASP A 108 -4.27 -4.21 -3.71
CA ASP A 108 -3.38 -5.36 -3.89
C ASP A 108 -3.93 -6.68 -3.33
N ILE A 109 -5.13 -6.70 -2.74
CA ILE A 109 -5.66 -7.93 -2.08
C ILE A 109 -5.84 -9.08 -3.06
N GLY A 110 -6.00 -8.79 -4.36
CA GLY A 110 -6.09 -9.79 -5.42
C GLY A 110 -4.82 -10.64 -5.59
N ASN A 111 -3.67 -10.18 -5.10
CA ASN A 111 -2.43 -10.97 -5.14
C ASN A 111 -2.53 -12.28 -4.34
N ILE A 112 -3.52 -12.43 -3.43
CA ILE A 112 -3.80 -13.72 -2.78
C ILE A 112 -4.26 -14.80 -3.78
N VAL A 113 -4.91 -14.38 -4.87
CA VAL A 113 -5.39 -15.27 -5.93
C VAL A 113 -4.27 -15.54 -6.93
N ASN A 114 -3.72 -14.47 -7.50
CA ASN A 114 -2.56 -14.53 -8.40
C ASN A 114 -1.96 -13.13 -8.59
N ARG A 115 -0.69 -13.07 -8.99
CA ARG A 115 -0.05 -11.82 -9.42
C ARG A 115 -0.61 -11.32 -10.76
N VAL A 116 -0.89 -12.26 -11.67
CA VAL A 116 -1.54 -11.98 -12.95
C VAL A 116 -2.97 -11.54 -12.71
N ASP A 117 -3.34 -10.40 -13.28
CA ASP A 117 -4.66 -9.80 -13.14
C ASP A 117 -5.11 -9.60 -11.68
N HIS A 118 -4.16 -9.27 -10.80
CA HIS A 118 -4.45 -9.00 -9.38
C HIS A 118 -5.37 -7.80 -9.19
N SER A 119 -5.35 -6.82 -10.10
CA SER A 119 -6.24 -5.66 -10.05
C SER A 119 -7.70 -6.07 -10.29
N GLN A 120 -7.96 -7.01 -11.19
CA GLN A 120 -9.29 -7.50 -11.53
C GLN A 120 -9.84 -8.41 -10.42
N SER A 121 -9.04 -9.35 -9.95
CA SER A 121 -9.44 -10.20 -8.83
C SER A 121 -9.62 -9.40 -7.54
N GLY A 122 -8.73 -8.43 -7.28
CA GLY A 122 -8.83 -7.49 -6.16
C GLY A 122 -10.10 -6.63 -6.21
N ALA A 123 -10.49 -6.13 -7.39
CA ALA A 123 -11.71 -5.37 -7.56
C ALA A 123 -12.97 -6.20 -7.24
N LEU A 124 -13.01 -7.48 -7.63
CA LEU A 124 -14.12 -8.39 -7.31
C LEU A 124 -14.17 -8.75 -5.82
N MET A 125 -13.00 -8.93 -5.19
CA MET A 125 -12.92 -9.15 -3.75
C MET A 125 -13.40 -7.91 -2.97
N ALA A 126 -12.95 -6.72 -3.38
CA ALA A 126 -13.37 -5.46 -2.79
C ALA A 126 -14.88 -5.24 -2.94
N PHE A 127 -15.44 -5.53 -4.13
CA PHE A 127 -16.89 -5.50 -4.36
C PHE A 127 -17.64 -6.34 -3.32
N GLN A 128 -17.23 -7.59 -3.12
CA GLN A 128 -17.89 -8.48 -2.17
C GLN A 128 -17.82 -7.95 -0.73
N ILE A 129 -16.64 -7.52 -0.28
CA ILE A 129 -16.41 -7.00 1.08
C ILE A 129 -17.29 -5.77 1.32
N LEU A 130 -17.27 -4.80 0.40
CA LEU A 130 -18.01 -3.55 0.55
C LEU A 130 -19.53 -3.77 0.47
N ASN A 131 -19.98 -4.71 -0.37
CA ASN A 131 -21.39 -5.07 -0.49
C ASN A 131 -21.91 -5.77 0.77
N GLU A 132 -21.10 -6.62 1.41
CA GLU A 132 -21.43 -7.21 2.73
C GLU A 132 -21.55 -6.13 3.81
N MET A 133 -20.70 -5.11 3.75
CA MET A 133 -20.73 -3.93 4.63
C MET A 133 -21.85 -2.94 4.32
N LYS A 134 -22.69 -3.21 3.31
CA LYS A 134 -23.82 -2.34 2.89
C LYS A 134 -23.39 -0.94 2.46
N VAL A 135 -22.19 -0.81 1.90
CA VAL A 135 -21.74 0.44 1.27
C VAL A 135 -22.64 0.73 0.06
N PRO A 136 -23.05 1.99 -0.18
CA PRO A 136 -23.86 2.35 -1.34
C PRO A 136 -23.21 1.94 -2.66
N ALA A 137 -24.03 1.52 -3.63
CA ALA A 137 -23.52 1.01 -4.90
C ALA A 137 -22.72 2.07 -5.69
N GLU A 138 -23.11 3.34 -5.59
CA GLU A 138 -22.41 4.48 -6.18
C GLU A 138 -20.96 4.63 -5.67
N ASP A 139 -20.72 4.28 -4.40
CA ASP A 139 -19.41 4.37 -3.77
C ASP A 139 -18.56 3.14 -4.08
N ILE A 140 -19.19 1.95 -4.02
CA ILE A 140 -18.54 0.70 -4.43
C ILE A 140 -18.04 0.81 -5.87
N ALA A 141 -18.86 1.32 -6.79
CA ALA A 141 -18.52 1.47 -8.20
C ALA A 141 -17.24 2.28 -8.39
N GLN A 142 -17.06 3.37 -7.64
CA GLN A 142 -15.86 4.20 -7.71
C GLN A 142 -14.61 3.48 -7.19
N ILE A 143 -14.74 2.77 -6.06
CA ILE A 143 -13.63 2.02 -5.45
C ILE A 143 -13.15 0.90 -6.37
N ILE A 144 -14.06 0.04 -6.83
CA ILE A 144 -13.68 -1.12 -7.64
C ILE A 144 -13.20 -0.70 -9.04
N CYS A 145 -13.72 0.42 -9.57
CA CYS A 145 -13.22 1.01 -10.82
C CYS A 145 -11.76 1.45 -10.66
N ALA A 146 -11.41 2.10 -9.55
CA ALA A 146 -10.03 2.48 -9.28
C ALA A 146 -9.12 1.27 -9.10
N ILE A 147 -9.54 0.28 -8.31
CA ILE A 147 -8.76 -0.95 -8.09
C ILE A 147 -8.55 -1.69 -9.41
N GLY A 148 -9.59 -1.90 -10.22
CA GLY A 148 -9.45 -2.65 -11.48
C GLY A 148 -8.49 -2.04 -12.50
N ASN A 149 -8.24 -0.72 -12.39
CA ASN A 149 -7.46 0.06 -13.35
C ASN A 149 -6.06 0.48 -12.86
N HIS A 150 -5.60 0.01 -11.69
CA HIS A 150 -4.36 0.54 -11.10
C HIS A 150 -3.07 -0.13 -11.63
N ASP A 151 -3.15 -1.35 -12.20
CA ASP A 151 -1.97 -2.13 -12.60
C ASP A 151 -1.37 -1.69 -13.95
N GLU A 152 -0.05 -1.78 -14.11
CA GLU A 152 0.65 -1.37 -15.34
C GLU A 152 0.28 -2.17 -16.61
N GLY A 153 -0.24 -3.40 -16.48
CA GLY A 153 -0.58 -4.24 -17.63
C GLY A 153 -1.84 -3.77 -18.37
N ASN A 154 -2.91 -3.49 -17.63
CA ASN A 154 -4.23 -3.17 -18.17
C ASN A 154 -4.80 -1.83 -17.66
N GLY A 155 -4.05 -1.10 -16.84
CA GLY A 155 -4.53 0.07 -16.12
C GLY A 155 -4.70 1.33 -16.98
N VAL A 156 -5.80 2.04 -16.72
CA VAL A 156 -6.14 3.32 -17.34
C VAL A 156 -6.65 4.28 -16.26
N PRO A 157 -6.12 5.51 -16.14
CA PRO A 157 -6.62 6.48 -15.16
C PRO A 157 -7.97 7.06 -15.60
N VAL A 158 -9.05 6.32 -15.37
CA VAL A 158 -10.42 6.62 -15.82
C VAL A 158 -11.19 7.56 -14.89
N SER A 159 -10.66 7.82 -13.70
CA SER A 159 -11.24 8.71 -12.68
C SER A 159 -10.14 9.37 -11.84
N ARG A 160 -10.47 10.45 -11.12
CA ARG A 160 -9.53 11.13 -10.21
C ARG A 160 -9.00 10.19 -9.13
N ILE A 161 -9.87 9.34 -8.58
CA ILE A 161 -9.49 8.29 -7.62
C ILE A 161 -8.48 7.31 -8.23
N SER A 162 -8.78 6.77 -9.42
CA SER A 162 -7.88 5.82 -10.09
C SER A 162 -6.52 6.45 -10.41
N ALA A 163 -6.50 7.71 -10.84
CA ALA A 163 -5.28 8.42 -11.18
C ALA A 163 -4.40 8.68 -9.94
N ALA A 164 -5.00 9.11 -8.83
CA ALA A 164 -4.27 9.29 -7.58
C ALA A 164 -3.73 7.96 -7.03
N LEU A 165 -4.54 6.89 -7.08
CA LEU A 165 -4.11 5.54 -6.69
C LEU A 165 -2.92 5.06 -7.52
N ILE A 166 -2.99 5.18 -8.85
CA ILE A 166 -1.88 4.84 -9.75
C ILE A 166 -0.62 5.60 -9.38
N LEU A 167 -0.70 6.92 -9.23
CA LEU A 167 0.46 7.75 -8.87
C LEU A 167 1.04 7.33 -7.52
N ALA A 168 0.19 7.05 -6.54
CA ALA A 168 0.60 6.66 -5.19
C ALA A 168 1.31 5.30 -5.17
N ASP A 169 0.73 4.27 -5.81
CA ASP A 169 1.29 2.92 -5.88
C ASP A 169 2.56 2.88 -6.74
N LYS A 170 2.47 3.31 -8.00
CA LYS A 170 3.57 3.15 -8.97
C LYS A 170 4.78 4.03 -8.64
N SER A 171 4.62 5.05 -7.80
CA SER A 171 5.74 5.83 -7.26
C SER A 171 6.41 5.19 -6.03
N ASP A 172 5.89 4.09 -5.50
CA ASP A 172 6.44 3.43 -4.31
C ASP A 172 7.65 2.54 -4.61
N VAL A 173 8.76 3.20 -4.91
CA VAL A 173 10.08 2.60 -5.09
C VAL A 173 10.98 3.02 -3.94
N ARG A 174 11.43 2.07 -3.11
CA ARG A 174 12.25 2.36 -1.92
C ARG A 174 12.97 1.11 -1.39
N ARG A 175 14.16 1.30 -0.81
CA ARG A 175 14.97 0.24 -0.19
C ARG A 175 14.22 -0.59 0.85
N SER A 176 13.33 0.02 1.61
CA SER A 176 12.60 -0.66 2.69
C SER A 176 11.59 -1.71 2.22
N ARG A 177 11.31 -1.81 0.91
CA ARG A 177 10.49 -2.90 0.34
C ARG A 177 11.28 -4.19 0.12
N VAL A 178 12.61 -4.13 0.11
CA VAL A 178 13.44 -5.33 -0.12
C VAL A 178 13.40 -6.23 1.11
N LEU A 179 12.84 -7.44 0.93
CA LEU A 179 12.72 -8.45 1.98
C LEU A 179 14.01 -9.26 2.13
N ASN A 180 14.69 -9.51 1.01
CA ASN A 180 15.95 -10.25 0.98
C ASN A 180 17.04 -9.48 1.74
N ARG A 181 17.78 -10.17 2.61
CA ARG A 181 18.88 -9.60 3.41
C ARG A 181 20.26 -9.98 2.87
N SER A 182 20.32 -10.86 1.88
CA SER A 182 21.54 -11.34 1.25
C SER A 182 21.77 -10.61 -0.07
N GLU A 183 22.62 -9.58 -0.08
CA GLU A 183 22.91 -8.81 -1.30
C GLU A 183 23.44 -9.69 -2.45
N SER A 184 24.11 -10.80 -2.12
CA SER A 184 24.61 -11.78 -3.11
C SER A 184 23.50 -12.56 -3.83
N GLU A 185 22.28 -12.54 -3.31
CA GLU A 185 21.12 -13.26 -3.87
C GLU A 185 20.11 -12.30 -4.52
N PHE A 186 20.44 -11.00 -4.64
CA PHE A 186 19.51 -10.02 -5.19
C PHE A 186 19.24 -10.26 -6.67
N ASP A 187 17.95 -10.34 -7.00
CA ASP A 187 17.49 -10.18 -8.37
C ASP A 187 17.52 -8.68 -8.79
N ILE A 188 17.08 -8.38 -10.00
CA ILE A 188 17.05 -6.99 -10.50
C ILE A 188 16.08 -6.10 -9.68
N HIS A 189 14.96 -6.65 -9.18
CA HIS A 189 13.99 -5.89 -8.39
C HIS A 189 14.56 -5.51 -7.03
N ASP A 190 15.24 -6.45 -6.37
CA ASP A 190 15.93 -6.25 -5.11
C ASP A 190 17.04 -5.20 -5.28
N ARG A 191 17.93 -5.35 -6.27
CA ARG A 191 19.02 -4.38 -6.52
C ARG A 191 18.49 -2.97 -6.74
N VAL A 192 17.51 -2.82 -7.64
CA VAL A 192 16.96 -1.49 -7.96
C VAL A 192 16.28 -0.90 -6.73
N ASN A 193 15.39 -1.61 -6.05
CA ASN A 193 14.74 -1.07 -4.85
C ASN A 193 15.77 -0.76 -3.76
N TYR A 194 16.73 -1.65 -3.53
CA TYR A 194 17.78 -1.47 -2.55
C TYR A 194 18.62 -0.22 -2.84
N SER A 195 18.90 0.07 -4.11
CA SER A 195 19.63 1.27 -4.52
C SER A 195 18.89 2.58 -4.21
N VAL A 196 17.55 2.56 -4.03
CA VAL A 196 16.77 3.77 -3.76
C VAL A 196 16.80 4.14 -2.27
N ASN A 197 17.69 5.06 -1.91
CA ASN A 197 17.88 5.54 -0.53
C ASN A 197 16.85 6.59 -0.12
N LYS A 198 16.32 7.36 -1.08
CA LYS A 198 15.28 8.36 -0.85
C LYS A 198 14.27 8.34 -1.99
N SER A 199 12.99 8.41 -1.64
CA SER A 199 11.87 8.47 -2.58
C SER A 199 10.84 9.47 -2.06
N GLU A 200 10.54 10.50 -2.86
CA GLU A 200 9.66 11.60 -2.47
C GLU A 200 8.74 11.97 -3.63
N ILE A 201 7.44 12.11 -3.37
CA ILE A 201 6.48 12.65 -4.33
C ILE A 201 6.08 14.06 -3.91
N LYS A 202 6.03 15.00 -4.86
CA LYS A 202 5.73 16.40 -4.54
C LYS A 202 5.00 17.11 -5.68
N ILE A 203 3.85 17.70 -5.37
CA ILE A 203 3.12 18.61 -6.25
C ILE A 203 3.70 20.03 -6.09
N ASN A 204 3.87 20.75 -7.20
CA ASN A 204 4.34 22.14 -7.16
C ASN A 204 3.26 23.10 -6.66
N LYS A 205 3.63 24.31 -6.21
CA LYS A 205 2.69 25.27 -5.65
C LYS A 205 1.60 25.72 -6.63
N GLU A 206 1.93 25.70 -7.93
CA GLU A 206 1.03 26.10 -9.00
C GLU A 206 0.03 24.99 -9.38
N HIS A 207 0.10 23.81 -8.73
CA HIS A 207 -0.73 22.63 -9.01
C HIS A 207 -0.74 22.26 -10.50
N SER A 208 0.41 22.38 -11.16
CA SER A 208 0.60 22.09 -12.58
C SER A 208 1.52 20.91 -12.86
N GLY A 209 2.22 20.39 -11.84
CA GLY A 209 3.10 19.24 -11.98
C GLY A 209 3.34 18.49 -10.69
N ILE A 210 3.56 17.19 -10.83
CA ILE A 210 3.90 16.26 -9.75
C ILE A 210 5.26 15.61 -10.04
N LYS A 211 6.15 15.67 -9.06
CA LYS A 211 7.53 15.20 -9.16
C LYS A 211 7.71 13.93 -8.35
N LEU A 212 8.19 12.86 -8.96
CA LEU A 212 8.80 11.73 -8.26
C LEU A 212 10.32 11.95 -8.22
N LYS A 213 10.85 12.15 -7.01
CA LYS A 213 12.29 12.33 -6.77
C LYS A 213 12.88 11.09 -6.14
N LEU A 214 13.85 10.49 -6.81
CA LEU A 214 14.58 9.33 -6.35
C LEU A 214 16.06 9.67 -6.16
N HIS A 215 16.64 9.19 -5.07
CA HIS A 215 18.07 9.13 -4.89
C HIS A 215 18.53 7.68 -5.01
N ILE A 216 19.26 7.39 -6.08
CA ILE A 216 19.75 6.06 -6.43
C ILE A 216 21.25 5.98 -6.14
N ASP A 217 21.61 5.06 -5.25
CA ASP A 217 22.98 4.71 -4.92
C ASP A 217 23.57 3.79 -6.01
N THR A 218 24.33 4.40 -6.92
CA THR A 218 24.90 3.72 -8.08
C THR A 218 26.00 2.71 -7.75
N ARG A 219 26.32 2.50 -6.47
CA ARG A 219 27.18 1.40 -6.02
C ARG A 219 26.44 0.05 -6.01
N HIS A 220 25.11 0.07 -5.92
CA HIS A 220 24.28 -1.13 -5.79
C HIS A 220 23.42 -1.43 -7.04
N GLY A 221 23.11 -0.42 -7.85
CA GLY A 221 22.33 -0.60 -9.07
C GLY A 221 22.41 0.60 -10.00
N GLU A 222 22.26 0.36 -11.30
CA GLU A 222 22.36 1.41 -12.31
C GLU A 222 21.00 2.07 -12.60
N ILE A 223 21.02 3.32 -13.08
CA ILE A 223 19.80 4.02 -13.52
C ILE A 223 19.15 3.28 -14.70
N GLY A 224 19.93 2.58 -15.53
CA GLY A 224 19.42 1.74 -16.61
C GLY A 224 18.52 0.61 -16.11
N GLU A 225 18.94 -0.10 -15.05
CA GLU A 225 18.17 -1.19 -14.43
C GLU A 225 16.84 -0.68 -13.85
N TYR A 226 16.83 0.54 -13.31
CA TYR A 226 15.58 1.17 -12.86
C TYR A 226 14.56 1.27 -14.01
N PHE A 227 15.00 1.73 -15.19
CA PHE A 227 14.12 1.82 -16.33
C PHE A 227 13.71 0.45 -16.87
N GLU A 228 14.58 -0.55 -16.80
CA GLU A 228 14.27 -1.91 -17.24
C GLU A 228 13.02 -2.47 -16.54
N ILE A 229 12.88 -2.25 -15.23
CA ILE A 229 11.76 -2.81 -14.46
C ILE A 229 10.60 -1.82 -14.19
N PHE A 230 10.86 -0.51 -14.21
CA PHE A 230 9.85 0.49 -13.83
C PHE A 230 9.38 1.40 -14.96
N MET A 231 9.88 1.26 -16.20
CA MET A 231 9.44 2.14 -17.30
C MET A 231 7.92 2.14 -17.49
N ASN A 232 7.29 0.96 -17.52
CA ASN A 232 5.83 0.86 -17.71
C ASN A 232 5.06 1.55 -16.57
N ARG A 233 5.56 1.42 -15.33
CA ARG A 233 5.00 2.12 -14.17
C ARG A 233 5.10 3.63 -14.32
N MET A 234 6.26 4.14 -14.77
CA MET A 234 6.46 5.58 -14.98
C MET A 234 5.61 6.15 -16.12
N LEU A 235 5.42 5.39 -17.20
CA LEU A 235 4.50 5.76 -18.27
C LEU A 235 3.05 5.81 -17.79
N LEU A 236 2.66 4.88 -16.91
CA LEU A 236 1.33 4.89 -16.31
C LEU A 236 1.17 6.08 -15.33
N CYS A 237 2.20 6.40 -14.51
CA CYS A 237 2.24 7.63 -13.72
C CYS A 237 2.05 8.88 -14.58
N LYS A 238 2.72 8.96 -15.73
CA LYS A 238 2.57 10.08 -16.67
C LYS A 238 1.14 10.23 -17.17
N LYS A 239 0.48 9.13 -17.54
CA LYS A 239 -0.93 9.14 -17.95
C LYS A 239 -1.83 9.59 -16.80
N ALA A 240 -1.58 9.08 -15.59
CA ALA A 240 -2.37 9.43 -14.41
C ALA A 240 -2.22 10.90 -14.02
N ALA A 241 -1.00 11.44 -13.98
CA ALA A 241 -0.77 12.87 -13.76
C ALA A 241 -1.54 13.72 -14.78
N ASN A 242 -1.44 13.38 -16.07
CA ASN A 242 -2.15 14.11 -17.13
C ASN A 242 -3.67 14.12 -16.92
N SER A 243 -4.26 13.00 -16.49
CA SER A 243 -5.70 12.91 -16.20
C SER A 243 -6.14 13.79 -15.00
N LEU A 244 -5.21 14.10 -14.08
CA LEU A 244 -5.43 15.04 -12.98
C LEU A 244 -5.13 16.50 -13.37
N GLY A 245 -4.75 16.76 -14.62
CA GLY A 245 -4.31 18.10 -15.07
C GLY A 245 -2.88 18.46 -14.67
N LEU A 246 -2.06 17.46 -14.30
CA LEU A 246 -0.68 17.64 -13.85
C LEU A 246 0.32 17.10 -14.88
N GLN A 247 1.50 17.73 -14.95
CA GLN A 247 2.66 17.15 -15.63
C GLN A 247 3.42 16.22 -14.68
N PHE A 248 3.69 14.99 -15.11
CA PHE A 248 4.55 14.09 -14.34
C PHE A 248 6.03 14.37 -14.64
N HIS A 249 6.83 14.45 -13.59
CA HIS A 249 8.28 14.59 -13.70
C HIS A 249 9.00 13.51 -12.90
N LEU A 250 9.90 12.77 -13.55
CA LEU A 250 10.80 11.84 -12.88
C LEU A 250 12.17 12.50 -12.73
N ILE A 251 12.63 12.61 -11.48
CA ILE A 251 13.94 13.18 -11.14
C ILE A 251 14.73 12.10 -10.41
N ILE A 252 15.89 11.72 -10.96
CA ILE A 252 16.81 10.74 -10.35
C ILE A 252 18.16 11.41 -10.16
N ASN A 253 18.68 11.43 -8.93
CA ASN A 253 19.97 12.05 -8.61
C ASN A 253 20.09 13.49 -9.16
N GLU A 254 19.05 14.30 -8.93
CA GLU A 254 18.90 15.68 -9.41
C GLU A 254 18.82 15.86 -10.94
N MET A 255 18.85 14.78 -11.72
CA MET A 255 18.62 14.82 -13.18
C MET A 255 17.14 14.63 -13.50
N SER A 256 16.58 15.55 -14.29
CA SER A 256 15.22 15.42 -14.84
C SER A 256 15.24 14.49 -16.05
N LEU A 257 14.44 13.42 -16.02
CA LEU A 257 14.45 12.37 -17.04
C LEU A 257 13.12 12.27 -17.82
N MET A 258 12.01 12.67 -17.21
CA MET A 258 10.67 12.69 -17.81
C MET A 258 9.93 13.96 -17.41
#